data_AF-A0A8T4AE03-F1
#
_entry.id   AF-A0A8T4AE03-F1
#
_cell.length_a   1.000
_cell.length_b   1.000
_cell.length_c   1.000
_cell.angle_alpha   90.00
_cell.angle_beta   90.00
_cell.angle_gamma   90.00
#
_symmetry.space_group_name_H-M   'P 1'
#
loop_
_entity.id
_entity.type
_entity.pdbx_description
1 polymer ?
#
loop_
_entity_poly.entity_id
_entity_poly.type
_entity_poly.pdbx_seq_one_letter_code
_entity_poly.pdbx_strand_id
1 'polypeptide(L)'
;MVTSVILVLISFVWLALAWFFRKVRFFHVPAMMLLVVFDLFFPVYLYLTHDWWQRLIVHQEALSFAVWSHLILIIVLYSLYVLQIMAGRSMMQTQGAEYKEHQHDHAQQFMGILIVRTLVFASGALLIVPAGTQ
;
A
#
# COMPACT_ATOMS: atom_id res chain seq x y z
N MET A 1 -1.85 -5.02 -17.85
CA MET A 1 -1.70 -3.55 -17.67
C MET A 1 -2.96 -2.89 -17.14
N VAL A 2 -4.02 -2.71 -17.95
CA VAL A 2 -5.25 -1.98 -17.54
C VAL A 2 -5.92 -2.61 -16.30
N THR A 3 -5.99 -3.94 -16.25
CA THR A 3 -6.58 -4.67 -15.12
C THR A 3 -5.86 -4.37 -13.80
N SER A 4 -4.52 -4.37 -13.78
CA SER A 4 -3.74 -4.08 -12.58
C SER A 4 -3.99 -2.66 -12.06
N VAL A 5 -4.06 -1.68 -12.97
CA VAL A 5 -4.35 -0.28 -12.62
C VAL A 5 -5.75 -0.16 -12.02
N ILE A 6 -6.75 -0.78 -12.64
CA ILE A 6 -8.14 -0.76 -12.14
C ILE A 6 -8.23 -1.40 -10.75
N LEU A 7 -7.58 -2.54 -10.52
CA LEU A 7 -7.59 -3.22 -9.21
C LEU A 7 -7.03 -2.31 -8.11
N VAL A 8 -5.93 -1.61 -8.38
CA VAL A 8 -5.35 -0.67 -7.40
C VAL A 8 -6.28 0.54 -7.20
N LEU A 9 -6.89 1.08 -8.25
CA LEU A 9 -7.87 2.17 -8.10
C LEU A 9 -9.07 1.76 -7.24
N ILE A 10 -9.59 0.53 -7.41
CA ILE A 10 -10.63 -0.04 -6.56
C ILE A 10 -10.16 -0.08 -5.10
N SER A 11 -8.91 -0.45 -4.85
CA SER A 11 -8.35 -0.46 -3.49
C SER A 11 -8.30 0.94 -2.85
N PHE A 12 -8.08 2.01 -3.63
CA PHE A 12 -8.15 3.39 -3.14
C PHE A 12 -9.59 3.78 -2.79
N VAL A 13 -10.56 3.37 -3.61
CA VAL A 13 -11.99 3.57 -3.29
C VAL A 13 -12.35 2.83 -2.01
N TRP A 14 -11.87 1.60 -1.84
CA TRP A 14 -12.06 0.82 -0.62
C TRP A 14 -11.45 1.50 0.62
N LEU A 15 -10.26 2.07 0.49
CA LEU A 15 -9.62 2.85 1.54
C LEU A 15 -10.44 4.10 1.92
N ALA A 16 -10.97 4.82 0.93
CA ALA A 16 -11.85 5.97 1.18
C ALA A 16 -13.13 5.56 1.91
N LEU A 17 -13.71 4.40 1.55
CA LEU A 17 -14.87 3.83 2.22
C LEU A 17 -14.55 3.45 3.68
N ALA A 18 -13.42 2.78 3.91
CA ALA A 18 -12.94 2.40 5.24
C ALA A 18 -12.72 3.64 6.13
N TRP A 19 -12.21 4.73 5.55
CA TRP A 19 -12.04 6.00 6.24
C TRP A 19 -13.37 6.68 6.58
N PHE A 20 -14.32 6.73 5.66
CA PHE A 20 -15.64 7.34 5.88
C PHE A 20 -16.37 6.67 7.05
N PHE A 21 -16.32 5.34 7.12
CA PHE A 21 -16.97 4.54 8.16
C PHE A 21 -16.05 4.23 9.37
N ARG A 22 -14.97 5.00 9.59
CA ARG A 22 -13.99 4.75 10.68
C ARG A 22 -14.56 4.72 12.09
N LYS A 23 -15.71 5.35 12.32
CA LYS A 23 -16.40 5.34 13.63
C LYS A 23 -16.96 3.95 13.97
N VAL A 24 -17.30 3.16 12.95
CA VAL A 24 -17.87 1.81 13.11
C VAL A 24 -16.72 0.81 13.11
N ARG A 25 -16.12 0.55 14.28
CA ARG A 25 -14.93 -0.31 14.43
C ARG A 25 -15.09 -1.70 13.82
N PHE A 26 -16.28 -2.28 13.95
CA PHE A 26 -16.61 -3.60 13.39
C PHE A 26 -16.48 -3.64 11.86
N PHE A 27 -16.69 -2.52 11.17
CA PHE A 27 -16.47 -2.41 9.73
C PHE A 27 -15.05 -1.94 9.40
N HIS A 28 -14.57 -0.91 10.10
CA HIS A 28 -13.29 -0.26 9.80
C HIS A 28 -12.10 -1.22 9.94
N VAL A 29 -12.04 -2.00 11.03
CA VAL A 29 -10.90 -2.88 11.29
C VAL A 29 -10.79 -3.98 10.22
N PRO A 30 -11.84 -4.76 9.91
CA PRO A 30 -11.78 -5.71 8.79
C PRO A 30 -11.49 -5.05 7.44
N ALA A 31 -12.04 -3.87 7.17
CA ALA A 31 -11.81 -3.17 5.91
C ALA A 31 -10.33 -2.77 5.73
N MET A 32 -9.67 -2.28 6.79
CA MET A 32 -8.24 -1.99 6.78
C MET A 32 -7.40 -3.26 6.65
N MET A 33 -7.77 -4.35 7.34
CA MET A 33 -7.06 -5.63 7.23
C MET A 33 -7.13 -6.20 5.81
N LEU A 34 -8.30 -6.12 5.16
CA LEU A 34 -8.46 -6.54 3.76
C LEU A 34 -7.57 -5.74 2.82
N LEU A 35 -7.45 -4.42 3.05
CA LEU A 35 -6.59 -3.54 2.26
C LEU A 35 -5.10 -3.92 2.41
N VAL A 36 -4.66 -4.19 3.64
CA VAL A 36 -3.27 -4.62 3.91
C VAL A 36 -2.98 -5.96 3.23
N VAL A 37 -3.90 -6.92 3.33
CA VAL A 37 -3.78 -8.22 2.67
C VAL A 37 -3.73 -8.04 1.15
N PHE A 38 -4.60 -7.21 0.58
CA PHE A 38 -4.56 -6.91 -0.84
C PHE A 38 -3.18 -6.42 -1.28
N ASP A 39 -2.61 -5.44 -0.57
CA ASP A 39 -1.28 -4.90 -0.89
C ASP A 39 -0.18 -5.94 -0.78
N LEU A 40 -0.23 -6.78 0.24
CA LEU A 40 0.77 -7.82 0.47
C LEU A 40 0.80 -8.84 -0.68
N PHE A 41 -0.38 -9.21 -1.20
CA PHE A 41 -0.52 -10.19 -2.28
C PHE A 41 -0.47 -9.57 -3.67
N PHE A 42 -0.60 -8.25 -3.81
CA PHE A 42 -0.59 -7.60 -5.12
C PHE A 42 0.73 -7.80 -5.90
N PRO A 43 1.93 -7.73 -5.28
CA PRO A 43 3.18 -8.08 -5.96
C PRO A 43 3.21 -9.53 -6.45
N VAL A 44 2.62 -10.47 -5.70
CA VAL A 44 2.54 -11.88 -6.11
C VAL A 44 1.64 -12.01 -7.33
N TYR A 45 0.48 -11.36 -7.33
CA TYR A 45 -0.40 -11.29 -8.50
C TYR A 45 0.32 -10.71 -9.72
N LEU A 46 1.08 -9.63 -9.55
CA LEU A 46 1.86 -9.04 -10.64
C LEU A 46 2.94 -10.00 -11.15
N TYR A 47 3.65 -10.68 -10.26
CA TYR A 47 4.66 -11.68 -10.60
C TYR A 47 4.09 -12.79 -11.49
N LEU A 48 2.89 -13.28 -11.16
CA LEU A 48 2.23 -14.36 -11.90
C LEU A 48 1.60 -13.92 -13.23
N THR A 49 1.40 -12.62 -13.46
CA THR A 49 0.62 -12.10 -14.60
C THR A 49 1.44 -11.31 -15.61
N HIS A 50 2.71 -11.02 -15.32
CA HIS A 50 3.60 -10.26 -16.21
C HIS A 50 4.94 -11.00 -16.40
N ASP A 51 5.54 -10.84 -17.57
CA ASP A 51 6.83 -11.48 -17.90
C ASP A 51 8.00 -10.66 -17.34
N TRP A 52 8.24 -10.83 -16.04
CA TRP A 52 9.33 -10.14 -15.35
C TRP A 52 10.71 -10.64 -15.75
N TRP A 53 10.83 -11.87 -16.26
CA TRP A 53 12.10 -12.40 -16.72
C TRP A 53 12.61 -11.62 -17.92
N GLN A 54 11.75 -11.46 -18.93
CA GLN A 54 12.06 -10.66 -20.11
C GLN A 54 12.46 -9.24 -19.70
N ARG A 55 11.77 -8.66 -18.73
CA ARG A 55 11.99 -7.28 -18.35
C ARG A 55 13.22 -7.02 -17.48
N LEU A 56 13.33 -7.75 -16.37
CA LEU A 56 14.39 -7.50 -15.40
C LEU A 56 15.74 -8.01 -15.90
N ILE A 57 15.75 -9.13 -16.63
CA ILE A 57 16.99 -9.81 -17.06
C ILE A 57 17.35 -9.45 -18.49
N VAL A 58 16.44 -9.65 -19.45
CA VAL A 58 16.76 -9.44 -20.88
C VAL A 58 16.94 -7.95 -21.18
N HIS A 59 16.08 -7.09 -20.62
CA HIS A 59 16.23 -5.62 -20.74
C HIS A 59 17.12 -4.98 -19.66
N GLN A 60 17.75 -5.79 -18.78
CA GLN A 60 18.66 -5.35 -17.71
C GLN A 60 18.07 -4.27 -16.76
N GLU A 61 16.74 -4.19 -16.64
CA GLU A 61 16.08 -3.19 -15.80
C GLU A 61 16.20 -3.49 -14.29
N ALA A 62 16.69 -4.67 -13.91
CA ALA A 62 16.81 -5.10 -12.50
C ALA A 62 17.66 -4.15 -11.63
N LEU A 63 18.69 -3.52 -12.22
CA LEU A 63 19.56 -2.57 -11.52
C LEU A 63 19.15 -1.11 -11.71
N SER A 64 18.00 -0.88 -12.35
CA SER A 64 17.52 0.49 -12.57
C SER A 64 17.14 1.16 -11.25
N PHE A 65 17.43 2.45 -11.15
CA PHE A 65 17.03 3.28 -10.02
C PHE A 65 15.52 3.23 -9.77
N ALA A 66 14.71 3.15 -10.83
CA ALA A 66 13.25 3.09 -10.74
C ALA A 66 12.76 1.81 -10.03
N VAL A 67 13.35 0.65 -10.34
CA VAL A 67 12.99 -0.63 -9.68
C VAL A 67 13.34 -0.60 -8.19
N TRP A 68 14.55 -0.15 -7.85
CA TRP A 68 15.00 -0.09 -6.46
C TRP A 68 14.25 0.94 -5.62
N SER A 69 13.97 2.12 -6.17
CA SER A 69 13.15 3.13 -5.49
C SER A 69 11.73 2.62 -5.23
N HIS A 70 11.11 1.93 -6.21
CA HIS A 70 9.81 1.29 -6.01
C HIS A 70 9.86 0.21 -4.91
N LEU A 71 10.88 -0.64 -4.90
CA LEU A 71 11.05 -1.66 -3.87
C LEU A 71 11.17 -1.05 -2.47
N ILE A 72 11.96 0.02 -2.32
CA ILE A 72 12.08 0.74 -1.05
C ILE A 72 10.73 1.30 -0.60
N LEU A 73 9.95 1.88 -1.52
CA LEU A 73 8.60 2.38 -1.20
C LEU A 73 7.67 1.27 -0.70
N ILE A 74 7.74 0.07 -1.29
CA ILE A 74 6.98 -1.10 -0.81
C ILE A 74 7.39 -1.47 0.62
N ILE A 75 8.70 -1.53 0.90
CA ILE A 75 9.22 -1.86 2.24
C ILE A 75 8.76 -0.83 3.28
N VAL A 76 8.83 0.46 2.94
CA VAL A 76 8.33 1.54 3.79
C VAL A 76 6.84 1.39 4.03
N LEU A 77 6.04 1.11 2.99
CA LEU A 77 4.61 0.91 3.11
C LEU A 77 4.27 -0.23 4.08
N TYR A 78 4.97 -1.37 3.97
CA TYR A 78 4.77 -2.50 4.87
C TYR A 78 5.18 -2.20 6.30
N SER A 79 6.27 -1.44 6.47
CA SER A 79 6.71 -1.00 7.80
C SER A 79 5.65 -0.09 8.45
N LEU A 80 5.07 0.83 7.67
CA LEU A 80 3.97 1.69 8.13
C LEU A 80 2.72 0.87 8.46
N TYR A 81 2.39 -0.19 7.72
CA TYR A 81 1.28 -1.08 8.09
C TYR A 81 1.49 -1.76 9.44
N VAL A 82 2.70 -2.24 9.73
CA VAL A 82 3.01 -2.83 11.04
C VAL A 82 2.77 -1.81 12.15
N LEU A 83 3.30 -0.58 12.00
CA LEU A 83 3.11 0.48 12.98
C LEU A 83 1.64 0.87 13.16
N GLN A 84 0.89 1.00 12.05
CA GLN A 84 -0.54 1.30 12.05
C GLN A 84 -1.35 0.25 12.81
N ILE A 85 -1.05 -1.03 12.60
CA ILE A 85 -1.71 -2.15 13.28
C ILE A 85 -1.35 -2.14 14.77
N MET A 86 -0.10 -1.86 15.13
CA MET A 86 0.32 -1.75 16.54
C MET A 86 -0.40 -0.60 17.23
N ALA A 87 -0.42 0.60 16.65
CA ALA A 87 -1.13 1.76 17.19
C ALA A 87 -2.64 1.48 17.30
N GLY A 88 -3.24 0.85 16.28
CA GLY A 88 -4.65 0.48 16.30
C GLY A 88 -5.00 -0.52 17.42
N ARG A 89 -4.12 -1.50 17.68
CA ARG A 89 -4.28 -2.43 18.81
C ARG A 89 -4.15 -1.74 20.16
N SER A 90 -3.17 -0.84 20.33
CA SER A 90 -3.00 -0.06 21.57
C SER A 90 -4.21 0.82 21.85
N MET A 91 -4.80 1.45 20.84
CA MET A 91 -6.05 2.23 20.98
C MET A 91 -7.25 1.39 21.43
N MET A 92 -7.26 0.08 21.16
CA MET A 92 -8.33 -0.81 21.62
C MET A 92 -8.19 -1.19 23.10
N GLN A 93 -6.98 -1.07 23.66
CA GLN A 93 -6.65 -1.49 25.01
C GLN A 93 -6.57 -0.32 26.01
N THR A 94 -6.48 0.92 25.52
CA THR A 94 -6.25 2.13 26.32
C THR A 94 -7.49 3.04 26.37
N GLN A 95 -7.54 3.90 27.39
CA GLN A 95 -8.61 4.90 27.59
C GLN A 95 -8.01 6.24 28.03
N GLY A 96 -8.81 7.32 27.99
CA GLY A 96 -8.39 8.62 28.52
C GLY A 96 -7.29 9.31 27.71
N ALA A 97 -6.24 9.78 28.38
CA ALA A 97 -5.15 10.54 27.75
C ALA A 97 -4.28 9.68 26.82
N GLU A 98 -3.96 8.45 27.24
CA GLU A 98 -3.16 7.48 26.47
C GLU A 98 -3.87 7.08 25.16
N TYR A 99 -5.21 6.94 25.20
CA TYR A 99 -6.00 6.74 23.99
C TYR A 99 -5.83 7.88 22.97
N LYS A 100 -5.80 9.15 23.42
CA LYS A 100 -5.68 10.30 22.53
C LYS A 100 -4.31 10.39 21.88
N GLU A 101 -3.26 10.02 22.60
CA GLU A 101 -1.89 9.95 22.08
C GLU A 101 -1.79 8.89 20.97
N HIS A 102 -2.22 7.66 21.24
CA HIS A 102 -2.23 6.60 20.23
C HIS A 102 -3.15 6.92 19.04
N GLN A 103 -4.26 7.62 19.27
CA GLN A 103 -5.14 8.09 18.20
C GLN A 103 -4.43 9.09 17.27
N HIS A 104 -3.65 10.01 17.84
CA HIS A 104 -2.89 10.99 17.08
C HIS A 104 -1.80 10.30 16.24
N ASP A 105 -1.05 9.39 16.85
CA ASP A 105 -0.02 8.62 16.15
C ASP A 105 -0.62 7.77 15.01
N HIS A 106 -1.72 7.08 15.27
CA HIS A 106 -2.44 6.31 14.26
C HIS A 106 -2.94 7.19 13.10
N ALA A 107 -3.31 8.45 13.36
CA ALA A 107 -3.73 9.38 12.31
C ALA A 107 -2.54 9.90 11.48
N GLN A 108 -1.39 10.17 12.11
CA GLN A 108 -0.17 10.56 11.41
C GLN A 108 0.37 9.43 10.54
N GLN A 109 0.43 8.21 11.08
CA GLN A 109 0.85 7.02 10.36
C GLN A 109 -0.06 6.74 9.14
N PHE A 110 -1.38 6.93 9.30
CA PHE A 110 -2.33 6.81 8.19
C PHE A 110 -2.03 7.79 7.06
N MET A 111 -1.67 9.03 7.38
CA MET A 111 -1.27 10.01 6.37
C MET A 111 -0.01 9.56 5.63
N GLY A 112 0.97 9.02 6.36
CA GLY A 112 2.16 8.39 5.78
C GLY A 112 1.80 7.26 4.82
N ILE A 113 0.88 6.37 5.22
CA ILE A 113 0.38 5.28 4.37
C ILE A 113 -0.25 5.84 3.09
N LEU A 114 -1.13 6.84 3.18
CA LEU A 114 -1.77 7.43 2.01
C LEU A 114 -0.75 7.96 0.99
N ILE A 115 0.24 8.71 1.49
CA ILE A 115 1.29 9.29 0.65
C ILE A 115 2.12 8.17 0.00
N VAL A 116 2.67 7.26 0.80
CA VAL A 116 3.56 6.20 0.31
C VAL A 116 2.79 5.26 -0.63
N ARG A 117 1.56 4.88 -0.32
CA ARG A 117 0.71 4.05 -1.18
C ARG A 117 0.46 4.70 -2.54
N THR A 118 0.23 6.01 -2.56
CA THR A 118 0.08 6.78 -3.81
C THR A 118 1.37 6.75 -4.63
N LEU A 119 2.53 6.92 -3.98
CA LEU A 119 3.83 6.83 -4.63
C LEU A 119 4.13 5.42 -5.15
N VAL A 120 3.80 4.37 -4.40
CA VAL A 120 3.91 2.97 -4.83
C VAL A 120 3.05 2.73 -6.07
N PHE A 121 1.80 3.20 -6.08
CA PHE A 121 0.93 3.07 -7.24
C PHE A 121 1.50 3.81 -8.47
N ALA A 122 1.92 5.07 -8.31
CA ALA A 122 2.47 5.86 -9.41
C ALA A 122 3.76 5.23 -9.97
N SER A 123 4.70 4.88 -9.11
CA SER A 123 5.96 4.24 -9.51
C SER A 123 5.74 2.85 -10.13
N GLY A 124 4.81 2.05 -9.59
CA GLY A 124 4.43 0.77 -10.16
C GLY A 124 3.77 0.89 -11.54
N ALA A 125 2.92 1.90 -11.74
CA ALA A 125 2.31 2.17 -13.03
C ALA A 125 3.36 2.59 -14.08
N LEU A 126 4.32 3.45 -13.71
CA LEU A 126 5.45 3.81 -14.56
C LEU A 126 6.31 2.59 -14.90
N LEU A 127 6.49 1.70 -13.91
CA LEU A 127 7.13 0.41 -14.09
C LEU A 127 6.23 -0.63 -14.76
N ILE A 128 5.07 -0.34 -15.34
CA ILE A 128 4.31 -1.33 -16.13
C ILE A 128 4.06 -0.82 -17.55
N VAL A 129 3.98 0.51 -17.72
CA VAL A 129 3.98 1.14 -19.04
C VAL A 129 5.24 0.70 -19.77
N PRO A 130 5.12 0.06 -20.97
CA PRO A 130 6.29 -0.23 -21.78
C PRO A 130 6.98 1.10 -22.06
N ALA A 131 8.31 1.13 -22.05
CA ALA A 131 9.04 2.22 -22.67
C ALA A 131 8.65 2.28 -24.15
N GLY A 132 7.56 2.99 -24.45
CA GLY A 132 7.01 3.14 -25.78
C GLY A 132 7.92 4.07 -26.57
N THR A 133 8.60 3.47 -27.54
CA THR A 133 9.19 4.09 -28.73
C THR A 133 10.20 5.22 -28.48
N GLN A 134 11.46 4.83 -28.29
CA GLN A 134 12.58 5.49 -28.98
C GLN A 134 13.39 4.44 -29.73
#